data_AF-A0A0G0TI45-F1
#
_entry.id   AF-A0A0G0TI45-F1
#
_cell.length_a   1.000
_cell.length_b   1.000
_cell.length_c   1.000
_cell.angle_alpha   90.00
_cell.angle_beta   90.00
_cell.angle_gamma   90.00
#
_symmetry.space_group_name_H-M   'P 1'
#
loop_
_entity.id
_entity.type
_entity.pdbx_description
1 polymer ?
#
loop_
_entity_poly.entity_id
_entity_poly.type
_entity_poly.pdbx_seq_one_letter_code
_entity_poly.pdbx_strand_id
1 'polypeptide(L)'
;MKQIKVGLSYNDVLLIPQFSDIRSRSEVDLSTKITPDISLKIPLITVNMDTVTGVDMAVTIFKLGGIGHIGRFDEPEIQADKIAEIKKKGGESIGVIGVKGDYLKRGEMLLKAGSLALHLDIAHAHSSHALEVIKACKRRFPKVSMIAGTVATYEGAYDLFKAGADSIKVGIGAASICITRINAGSGIPQITAIMEAARAKKKFKNKFILADGGATSPGDIVKALAAGADAYQGGSWCAGTDETPGKVIEVDGKLFKEYNGSTSLSEKKRQLEKDGSNKENSYVLHIEEHS
;
A
#
# COMPACT_ATOMS: atom_id res chain seq x y z
N MET A 1 22.45 -25.58 -9.05
CA MET A 1 21.23 -25.03 -8.40
C MET A 1 21.49 -23.57 -8.04
N LYS A 2 20.56 -22.65 -8.30
CA LYS A 2 20.64 -21.31 -7.71
C LYS A 2 20.47 -21.46 -6.20
N GLN A 3 21.42 -20.94 -5.43
CA GLN A 3 21.35 -20.96 -3.96
C GLN A 3 20.16 -20.11 -3.51
N ILE A 4 19.23 -20.71 -2.77
CA ILE A 4 18.14 -19.98 -2.13
C ILE A 4 18.77 -19.09 -1.06
N LYS A 5 18.55 -17.77 -1.15
CA LYS A 5 19.08 -16.81 -0.20
C LYS A 5 18.24 -16.84 1.09
N VAL A 6 18.91 -16.73 2.23
CA VAL A 6 18.24 -16.51 3.52
C VAL A 6 17.60 -15.13 3.49
N GLY A 7 16.34 -15.04 3.95
CA GLY A 7 15.64 -13.79 4.17
C GLY A 7 15.16 -13.69 5.61
N LEU A 8 15.08 -12.46 6.12
CA LEU A 8 14.65 -12.11 7.47
C LEU A 8 13.33 -11.35 7.43
N SER A 9 12.47 -11.63 8.40
CA SER A 9 11.24 -10.92 8.70
C SER A 9 11.36 -10.16 10.01
N TYR A 10 10.29 -9.51 10.45
CA TYR A 10 10.29 -8.69 11.66
C TYR A 10 10.67 -9.46 12.94
N ASN A 11 10.28 -10.73 13.03
CA ASN A 11 10.53 -11.56 14.23
C ASN A 11 11.95 -12.11 14.31
N ASP A 12 12.73 -12.02 13.22
CA ASP A 12 14.10 -12.52 13.17
C ASP A 12 15.12 -11.50 13.68
N VAL A 13 14.70 -10.26 13.95
CA VAL A 13 15.60 -9.15 14.26
C VAL A 13 15.11 -8.29 15.42
N LEU A 14 16.07 -7.72 16.15
CA LEU A 14 15.89 -6.67 17.14
C LEU A 14 16.80 -5.49 16.79
N LEU A 15 16.38 -4.28 17.13
CA LEU A 15 17.25 -3.12 17.03
C LEU A 15 18.20 -3.08 18.22
N ILE A 16 19.49 -2.91 17.94
CA ILE A 16 20.51 -2.78 18.97
C ILE A 16 20.42 -1.36 19.54
N PRO A 17 20.17 -1.18 20.85
CA PRO A 17 20.18 0.14 21.47
C PRO A 17 21.52 0.85 21.20
N GLN A 18 21.46 2.13 20.85
CA GLN A 18 22.62 2.99 20.63
C GLN A 18 22.65 4.09 21.69
N PHE A 19 23.79 4.78 21.81
CA PHE A 19 23.85 6.02 22.58
C PHE A 19 22.79 7.01 22.07
N SER A 20 22.08 7.66 22.99
CA SER A 20 21.03 8.63 22.70
C SER A 20 21.12 9.79 23.68
N ASP A 21 21.18 11.01 23.16
CA ASP A 21 21.11 12.25 23.93
C ASP A 21 19.68 12.80 24.05
N ILE A 22 18.71 12.20 23.35
CA ILE A 22 17.26 12.46 23.50
C ILE A 22 16.84 12.23 24.95
N ARG A 23 16.28 13.27 25.59
CA ARG A 23 15.89 13.24 27.01
C ARG A 23 14.40 12.96 27.22
N SER A 24 13.57 13.24 26.21
CA SER A 24 12.14 13.03 26.20
C SER A 24 11.65 12.50 24.86
N ARG A 25 10.59 11.70 24.89
CA ARG A 25 9.90 11.22 23.68
C ARG A 25 9.37 12.36 22.80
N SER A 26 9.10 13.52 23.38
CA SER A 26 8.64 14.72 22.66
C SER A 26 9.70 15.33 21.73
N GLU A 27 10.97 14.95 21.88
CA GLU A 27 12.05 15.43 21.01
C GLU A 27 12.15 14.61 19.71
N VAL A 28 11.44 13.47 19.61
CA VAL A 28 11.44 12.63 18.42
C VAL A 28 10.52 13.23 17.36
N ASP A 29 11.07 13.55 16.19
CA ASP A 29 10.29 13.91 15.01
C ASP A 29 9.96 12.65 14.20
N LEU A 30 8.67 12.42 13.98
CA LEU A 30 8.15 11.31 13.17
C LEU A 30 7.79 11.75 11.75
N SER A 31 8.01 13.03 11.41
CA SER A 31 7.73 13.54 10.09
C SER A 31 8.55 12.81 9.04
N THR A 32 7.92 12.56 7.89
CA THR A 32 8.55 11.82 6.80
C THR A 32 8.06 12.32 5.45
N LYS A 33 8.79 12.00 4.40
CA LYS A 33 8.33 12.16 3.03
C LYS A 33 7.99 10.81 2.44
N ILE A 34 6.83 10.74 1.80
CA ILE A 34 6.42 9.53 1.08
C ILE A 34 6.51 9.68 -0.42
N THR A 35 6.70 10.91 -0.91
CA THR A 35 7.04 11.31 -2.29
C THR A 35 7.82 12.65 -2.21
N PRO A 36 8.37 13.21 -3.31
CA PRO A 36 9.05 14.51 -3.27
C PRO A 36 8.18 15.63 -2.69
N ASP A 37 6.88 15.58 -3.01
CA ASP A 37 5.91 16.65 -2.76
C ASP A 37 4.93 16.34 -1.61
N ILE A 38 4.92 15.10 -1.08
CA ILE A 38 4.00 14.69 -0.01
C ILE A 38 4.79 14.35 1.24
N SER A 39 4.57 15.14 2.29
CA SER A 39 5.11 14.93 3.63
C SER A 39 3.98 14.53 4.58
N LEU A 40 4.29 13.63 5.52
CA LEU A 40 3.39 13.19 6.58
C LEU A 40 3.97 13.61 7.93
N LYS A 41 3.11 13.84 8.92
CA LYS A 41 3.55 14.09 10.31
C LYS A 41 3.85 12.79 11.06
N ILE A 42 3.23 11.69 10.63
CA ILE A 42 3.53 10.34 11.11
C ILE A 42 3.72 9.41 9.90
N PRO A 43 4.61 8.40 9.98
CA PRO A 43 4.99 7.57 8.85
C PRO A 43 4.00 6.41 8.63
N LEU A 44 2.68 6.69 8.70
CA LEU A 44 1.62 5.70 8.65
C LEU A 44 0.67 5.96 7.48
N ILE A 45 0.38 4.88 6.75
CA ILE A 45 -0.51 4.86 5.60
C ILE A 45 -1.54 3.73 5.79
N THR A 46 -2.82 4.03 5.61
CA THR A 46 -3.86 2.99 5.61
C THR A 46 -3.97 2.34 4.24
N VAL A 47 -3.95 1.01 4.21
CA VAL A 47 -3.91 0.21 2.98
C VAL A 47 -5.17 0.39 2.12
N ASN A 48 -5.01 0.26 0.81
CA ASN A 48 -6.06 0.41 -0.19
C ASN A 48 -6.98 -0.80 -0.31
N MET A 49 -7.66 -1.15 0.78
CA MET A 49 -8.63 -2.24 0.86
C MET A 49 -10.02 -1.71 1.24
N ASP A 50 -11.07 -2.26 0.63
CA ASP A 50 -12.46 -1.81 0.85
C ASP A 50 -12.91 -1.98 2.30
N THR A 51 -12.36 -2.96 3.02
CA THR A 51 -12.62 -3.19 4.45
C THR A 51 -11.63 -2.46 5.36
N VAL A 52 -10.91 -1.46 4.86
CA VAL A 52 -9.95 -0.67 5.66
C VAL A 52 -10.09 0.82 5.39
N THR A 53 -9.89 1.25 4.15
CA THR A 53 -9.82 2.68 3.83
C THR A 53 -11.03 3.12 3.01
N GLY A 54 -12.05 3.59 3.72
CA GLY A 54 -13.15 4.39 3.15
C GLY A 54 -12.93 5.89 3.38
N VAL A 55 -13.99 6.68 3.16
CA VAL A 55 -13.95 8.14 3.33
C VAL A 55 -13.59 8.52 4.76
N ASP A 56 -14.27 7.96 5.76
CA ASP A 56 -14.08 8.38 7.16
C ASP A 56 -12.69 8.00 7.68
N MET A 57 -12.22 6.77 7.39
CA MET A 57 -10.83 6.37 7.70
C MET A 57 -9.81 7.30 7.06
N ALA A 58 -9.95 7.64 5.77
CA ALA A 58 -9.01 8.52 5.07
C ALA A 58 -8.98 9.93 5.67
N VAL A 59 -10.13 10.49 6.04
CA VAL A 59 -10.22 11.78 6.74
C VAL A 59 -9.55 11.71 8.11
N THR A 60 -9.80 10.64 8.87
CA THR A 60 -9.27 10.48 10.23
C THR A 60 -7.76 10.29 10.24
N ILE A 61 -7.21 9.39 9.41
CA ILE A 61 -5.75 9.20 9.35
C ILE A 61 -5.03 10.47 8.89
N PHE A 62 -5.62 11.24 7.98
CA PHE A 62 -5.07 12.52 7.58
C PHE A 62 -5.01 13.53 8.72
N LYS A 63 -6.08 13.64 9.52
CA LYS A 63 -6.11 14.51 10.71
C LYS A 63 -5.08 14.08 11.78
N LEU A 64 -4.81 12.78 11.89
CA LEU A 64 -3.74 12.25 12.75
C LEU A 64 -2.34 12.45 12.16
N GLY A 65 -2.24 12.90 10.90
CA GLY A 65 -0.99 13.24 10.23
C GLY A 65 -0.41 12.16 9.33
N GLY A 66 -1.14 11.06 9.09
CA GLY A 66 -0.84 10.05 8.08
C GLY A 66 -1.61 10.31 6.78
N ILE A 67 -1.84 9.27 5.97
CA ILE A 67 -2.66 9.38 4.75
C ILE A 67 -3.34 8.06 4.39
N GLY A 68 -4.52 8.13 3.76
CA GLY A 68 -5.23 6.95 3.27
C GLY A 68 -5.10 6.76 1.76
N HIS A 69 -4.96 5.50 1.34
CA HIS A 69 -4.99 5.13 -0.08
C HIS A 69 -6.37 4.56 -0.46
N ILE A 70 -7.04 5.15 -1.46
CA ILE A 70 -8.38 4.75 -1.89
C ILE A 70 -8.29 3.68 -2.98
N GLY A 71 -8.76 2.48 -2.64
CA GLY A 71 -8.76 1.30 -3.51
C GLY A 71 -9.50 1.51 -4.84
N ARG A 72 -9.15 0.69 -5.83
CA ARG A 72 -9.65 0.75 -7.21
C ARG A 72 -10.74 -0.29 -7.49
N PHE A 73 -11.48 -0.64 -6.45
CA PHE A 73 -12.40 -1.78 -6.46
C PHE A 73 -13.80 -1.40 -6.90
N ASP A 74 -14.14 -0.12 -6.86
CA ASP A 74 -15.31 0.47 -7.50
C ASP A 74 -15.01 0.98 -8.92
N GLU A 75 -16.07 1.31 -9.65
CA GLU A 75 -16.03 2.08 -10.90
C GLU A 75 -15.22 3.38 -10.71
N PRO A 76 -14.52 3.87 -11.76
CA PRO A 76 -13.68 5.08 -11.67
C PRO A 76 -14.40 6.29 -11.08
N GLU A 77 -15.68 6.47 -11.43
CA GLU A 77 -16.54 7.55 -10.98
C GLU A 77 -16.77 7.48 -9.46
N ILE A 78 -17.13 6.31 -8.93
CA ILE A 78 -17.37 6.10 -7.50
C ILE A 78 -16.07 6.31 -6.70
N GLN A 79 -14.95 5.83 -7.22
CA GLN A 79 -13.65 6.05 -6.59
C GLN A 79 -13.29 7.55 -6.54
N ALA A 80 -13.56 8.28 -7.62
CA ALA A 80 -13.36 9.73 -7.67
C ALA A 80 -14.29 10.47 -6.71
N ASP A 81 -15.56 10.07 -6.60
CA ASP A 81 -16.52 10.65 -5.65
C ASP A 81 -16.05 10.51 -4.20
N LYS A 82 -15.50 9.34 -3.82
CA LYS A 82 -14.90 9.14 -2.49
C LYS A 82 -13.75 10.13 -2.24
N ILE A 83 -12.86 10.33 -3.21
CA ILE A 83 -11.75 11.30 -3.09
C ILE A 83 -12.27 12.73 -2.94
N ALA A 84 -13.27 13.12 -3.74
CA ALA A 84 -13.89 14.43 -3.65
C ALA A 84 -14.58 14.63 -2.29
N GLU A 85 -15.24 13.60 -1.75
CA GLU A 85 -15.86 13.64 -0.43
C GLU A 85 -14.83 13.79 0.70
N ILE A 86 -13.71 13.05 0.63
CA ILE A 86 -12.59 13.17 1.58
C ILE A 86 -12.10 14.61 1.61
N LYS A 87 -11.86 15.19 0.44
CA LYS A 87 -11.42 16.58 0.30
C LYS A 87 -12.43 17.57 0.88
N LYS A 88 -13.72 17.38 0.57
CA LYS A 88 -14.81 18.19 1.12
C LYS A 88 -14.88 18.12 2.66
N LYS A 89 -14.56 16.97 3.25
CA LYS A 89 -14.49 16.73 4.71
C LYS A 89 -13.17 17.22 5.35
N GLY A 90 -12.29 17.86 4.57
CA GLY A 90 -11.01 18.39 5.04
C GLY A 90 -9.90 17.35 5.21
N GLY A 91 -10.05 16.20 4.55
CA GLY A 91 -9.01 15.18 4.43
C GLY A 91 -8.23 15.30 3.11
N GLU A 92 -7.13 14.56 2.99
CA GLU A 92 -6.44 14.32 1.73
C GLU A 92 -6.21 12.81 1.55
N SER A 93 -6.10 12.37 0.31
CA SER A 93 -5.93 10.94 0.00
C SER A 93 -5.18 10.70 -1.31
N ILE A 94 -4.81 9.44 -1.54
CA ILE A 94 -4.17 9.00 -2.79
C ILE A 94 -5.04 7.92 -3.44
N GLY A 95 -5.43 8.17 -4.68
CA GLY A 95 -6.19 7.24 -5.50
C GLY A 95 -5.30 6.17 -6.13
N VAL A 96 -5.77 4.92 -6.06
CA VAL A 96 -5.08 3.76 -6.63
C VAL A 96 -5.56 3.48 -8.06
N ILE A 97 -4.63 3.11 -8.93
CA ILE A 97 -4.90 2.64 -10.30
C ILE A 97 -4.33 1.24 -10.50
N GLY A 98 -4.89 0.53 -11.48
CA GLY A 98 -4.37 -0.76 -11.92
C GLY A 98 -3.60 -0.61 -13.22
N VAL A 99 -3.51 -1.72 -13.94
CA VAL A 99 -2.87 -1.79 -15.26
C VAL A 99 -3.86 -2.06 -16.39
N LYS A 100 -5.15 -2.27 -16.10
CA LYS A 100 -6.18 -2.47 -17.13
C LYS A 100 -6.49 -1.15 -17.83
N GLY A 101 -6.86 -1.21 -19.11
CA GLY A 101 -6.80 -0.10 -20.08
C GLY A 101 -7.55 1.21 -19.74
N ASP A 102 -8.26 1.29 -18.62
CA ASP A 102 -8.86 2.52 -18.08
C ASP A 102 -7.89 3.34 -17.21
N TYR A 103 -6.68 2.85 -16.89
CA TYR A 103 -5.79 3.46 -15.89
C TYR A 103 -5.46 4.94 -16.12
N LEU A 104 -5.33 5.42 -17.37
CA LEU A 104 -5.11 6.85 -17.64
C LEU A 104 -6.36 7.68 -17.41
N LYS A 105 -7.52 7.21 -17.87
CA LYS A 105 -8.81 7.90 -17.68
C LYS A 105 -9.16 7.95 -16.20
N ARG A 106 -9.07 6.81 -15.51
CA ARG A 106 -9.22 6.70 -14.06
C ARG A 106 -8.26 7.65 -13.35
N GLY A 107 -6.97 7.60 -13.68
CA GLY A 107 -5.97 8.51 -13.10
C GLY A 107 -6.33 10.00 -13.27
N GLU A 108 -6.82 10.41 -14.45
CA GLU A 108 -7.27 11.78 -14.69
C GLU A 108 -8.46 12.16 -13.81
N MET A 109 -9.43 11.25 -13.63
CA MET A 109 -10.60 11.48 -12.78
C MET A 109 -10.21 11.62 -11.30
N LEU A 110 -9.34 10.75 -10.80
CA LEU A 110 -8.87 10.78 -9.41
C LEU A 110 -8.11 12.07 -9.12
N LEU A 111 -7.26 12.52 -10.05
CA LEU A 111 -6.54 13.80 -9.91
C LEU A 111 -7.48 15.00 -9.94
N LYS A 112 -8.48 15.01 -10.83
CA LYS A 112 -9.51 16.07 -10.85
C LYS A 112 -10.33 16.11 -9.56
N ALA A 113 -10.62 14.95 -8.96
CA ALA A 113 -11.31 14.85 -7.68
C ALA A 113 -10.46 15.33 -6.49
N GLY A 114 -9.15 15.47 -6.67
CA GLY A 114 -8.24 16.02 -5.66
C GLY A 114 -7.23 15.03 -5.08
N SER A 115 -7.02 13.87 -5.71
CA SER A 115 -5.96 12.94 -5.30
C SER A 115 -4.58 13.61 -5.32
N LEU A 116 -3.78 13.45 -4.27
CA LEU A 116 -2.45 14.07 -4.16
C LEU A 116 -1.40 13.43 -5.06
N ALA A 117 -1.56 12.13 -5.35
CA ALA A 117 -0.67 11.33 -6.18
C ALA A 117 -1.48 10.27 -6.94
N LEU A 118 -0.81 9.48 -7.77
CA LEU A 118 -1.36 8.21 -8.25
C LEU A 118 -0.55 7.06 -7.65
N HIS A 119 -1.25 6.00 -7.29
CA HIS A 119 -0.64 4.77 -6.79
C HIS A 119 -0.98 3.60 -7.72
N LEU A 120 -0.02 3.11 -8.49
CA LEU A 120 -0.14 1.87 -9.24
C LEU A 120 0.03 0.67 -8.29
N ASP A 121 -1.05 -0.08 -8.06
CA ASP A 121 -1.02 -1.26 -7.19
C ASP A 121 -1.48 -2.54 -7.90
N ILE A 122 -0.54 -3.46 -8.05
CA ILE A 122 -0.74 -4.83 -8.56
C ILE A 122 0.12 -5.84 -7.78
N ALA A 123 -0.24 -7.12 -7.85
CA ALA A 123 0.47 -8.18 -7.13
C ALA A 123 1.96 -8.29 -7.49
N HIS A 124 2.34 -8.00 -8.74
CA HIS A 124 3.71 -8.07 -9.22
C HIS A 124 4.07 -6.92 -10.18
N ALA A 125 4.62 -5.84 -9.63
CA ALA A 125 4.96 -4.64 -10.39
C ALA A 125 6.30 -4.71 -11.13
N HIS A 126 7.12 -5.73 -10.91
CA HIS A 126 8.30 -5.97 -11.75
C HIS A 126 7.92 -6.66 -13.06
N SER A 127 7.01 -6.03 -13.82
CA SER A 127 6.46 -6.52 -15.07
C SER A 127 6.52 -5.43 -16.15
N SER A 128 6.65 -5.83 -17.42
CA SER A 128 6.66 -4.89 -18.55
C SER A 128 5.44 -3.96 -18.52
N HIS A 129 4.27 -4.53 -18.25
CA HIS A 129 3.01 -3.82 -18.18
C HIS A 129 3.01 -2.70 -17.11
N ALA A 130 3.48 -2.99 -15.90
CA ALA A 130 3.59 -1.95 -14.86
C ALA A 130 4.59 -0.85 -15.24
N LEU A 131 5.75 -1.22 -15.81
CA LEU A 131 6.75 -0.25 -16.26
C LEU A 131 6.21 0.66 -17.37
N GLU A 132 5.41 0.12 -18.28
CA GLU A 132 4.73 0.88 -19.34
C GLU A 132 3.69 1.84 -18.77
N VAL A 133 2.88 1.39 -17.81
CA VAL A 133 1.88 2.23 -17.11
C VAL A 133 2.56 3.40 -16.39
N ILE A 134 3.64 3.15 -15.65
CA ILE A 134 4.39 4.20 -14.94
C ILE A 134 4.87 5.25 -15.94
N LYS A 135 5.52 4.83 -17.04
CA LYS A 135 6.00 5.75 -18.08
C LYS A 135 4.86 6.51 -18.74
N ALA A 136 3.74 5.86 -19.02
CA ALA A 136 2.56 6.49 -19.61
C ALA A 136 1.96 7.56 -18.67
N CYS A 137 1.82 7.25 -17.39
CA CYS A 137 1.34 8.19 -16.38
C CYS A 137 2.32 9.35 -16.17
N LYS A 138 3.64 9.12 -16.10
CA LYS A 138 4.62 10.22 -15.99
C LYS A 138 4.65 11.09 -17.25
N ARG A 139 4.35 10.55 -18.43
CA ARG A 139 4.19 11.34 -19.66
C ARG A 139 2.91 12.18 -19.65
N ARG A 140 1.80 11.60 -19.19
CA ARG A 140 0.48 12.27 -19.17
C ARG A 140 0.36 13.29 -18.02
N PHE A 141 0.94 12.97 -16.87
CA PHE A 141 0.85 13.73 -15.62
C PHE A 141 2.26 14.00 -15.04
N PRO A 142 3.13 14.76 -15.73
CA PRO A 142 4.55 14.86 -15.39
C PRO A 142 4.84 15.46 -14.01
N LYS A 143 3.93 16.29 -13.50
CA LYS A 143 4.04 16.94 -12.18
C LYS A 143 3.44 16.12 -11.05
N VAL A 144 2.77 15.01 -11.35
CA VAL A 144 2.12 14.17 -10.34
C VAL A 144 3.12 13.14 -9.83
N SER A 145 3.20 13.04 -8.51
CA SER A 145 3.97 12.00 -7.84
C SER A 145 3.37 10.62 -8.13
N MET A 146 4.23 9.64 -8.44
CA MET A 146 3.81 8.27 -8.74
C MET A 146 4.34 7.29 -7.70
N ILE A 147 3.43 6.58 -7.04
CA ILE A 147 3.74 5.43 -6.19
C ILE A 147 3.49 4.17 -7.01
N ALA A 148 4.40 3.18 -6.97
CA ALA A 148 4.21 1.94 -7.71
C ALA A 148 4.57 0.70 -6.88
N GLY A 149 3.78 -0.35 -7.00
CA GLY A 149 4.06 -1.61 -6.36
C GLY A 149 3.09 -2.74 -6.71
N THR A 150 3.31 -3.93 -6.18
CA THR A 150 4.33 -4.25 -5.17
C THR A 150 5.56 -4.97 -5.74
N VAL A 151 6.73 -4.71 -5.14
CA VAL A 151 8.00 -5.40 -5.40
C VAL A 151 8.61 -5.94 -4.11
N ALA A 152 9.61 -6.81 -4.22
CA ALA A 152 10.34 -7.34 -3.07
C ALA A 152 11.85 -7.53 -3.32
N THR A 153 12.33 -7.20 -4.52
CA THR A 153 13.71 -7.41 -4.97
C THR A 153 14.41 -6.09 -5.27
N TYR A 154 15.74 -6.11 -5.28
CA TYR A 154 16.55 -4.99 -5.71
C TYR A 154 16.24 -4.59 -7.15
N GLU A 155 16.17 -5.55 -8.07
CA GLU A 155 15.95 -5.31 -9.49
C GLU A 155 14.56 -4.72 -9.73
N GLY A 156 13.53 -5.24 -9.05
CA GLY A 156 12.17 -4.70 -9.15
C GLY A 156 12.09 -3.28 -8.63
N ALA A 157 12.69 -3.01 -7.47
CA ALA A 157 12.79 -1.66 -6.93
C ALA A 157 13.53 -0.70 -7.89
N TYR A 158 14.69 -1.13 -8.41
CA TYR A 158 15.51 -0.36 -9.34
C TYR A 158 14.76 -0.02 -10.62
N ASP A 159 14.09 -1.01 -11.23
CA ASP A 159 13.38 -0.83 -12.50
C ASP A 159 12.14 0.06 -12.34
N LEU A 160 11.41 -0.04 -11.22
CA LEU A 160 10.30 0.87 -10.93
C LEU A 160 10.79 2.32 -10.77
N PHE A 161 11.87 2.55 -9.99
CA PHE A 161 12.44 3.89 -9.86
C PHE A 161 12.95 4.43 -11.19
N LYS A 162 13.62 3.58 -11.99
CA LYS A 162 14.11 3.93 -13.34
C LYS A 162 12.97 4.24 -14.31
N ALA A 163 11.83 3.57 -14.19
CA ALA A 163 10.64 3.85 -15.00
C ALA A 163 9.98 5.20 -14.64
N GLY A 164 10.28 5.74 -13.45
CA GLY A 164 9.82 7.06 -13.03
C GLY A 164 8.92 7.04 -11.79
N ALA A 165 8.76 5.91 -11.11
CA ALA A 165 8.10 5.89 -9.80
C ALA A 165 8.89 6.77 -8.83
N ASP A 166 8.20 7.64 -8.12
CA ASP A 166 8.75 8.49 -7.07
C ASP A 166 8.88 7.72 -5.76
N SER A 167 7.99 6.75 -5.57
CA SER A 167 8.01 5.85 -4.43
C SER A 167 7.64 4.45 -4.85
N ILE A 168 8.18 3.47 -4.16
CA ILE A 168 7.82 2.07 -4.37
C ILE A 168 7.18 1.48 -3.13
N LYS A 169 6.19 0.63 -3.34
CA LYS A 169 5.57 -0.18 -2.29
C LYS A 169 6.23 -1.56 -2.27
N VAL A 170 6.63 -2.01 -1.08
CA VAL A 170 7.47 -3.19 -0.87
C VAL A 170 6.77 -4.20 0.03
N GLY A 171 6.58 -5.42 -0.47
CA GLY A 171 5.94 -6.50 0.28
C GLY A 171 5.19 -7.53 -0.57
N ILE A 172 5.82 -8.66 -0.85
CA ILE A 172 5.16 -9.79 -1.52
C ILE A 172 4.95 -10.92 -0.50
N GLY A 173 3.68 -11.15 -0.15
CA GLY A 173 3.27 -12.23 0.72
C GLY A 173 3.52 -12.01 2.22
N ALA A 174 3.80 -10.78 2.66
CA ALA A 174 4.12 -10.49 4.06
C ALA A 174 2.88 -10.25 4.94
N ALA A 175 1.75 -9.81 4.35
CA ALA A 175 0.55 -9.45 5.11
C ALA A 175 -0.17 -10.66 5.73
N SER A 176 -0.85 -10.44 6.85
CA SER A 176 -1.47 -11.51 7.66
C SER A 176 -2.53 -12.34 6.93
N ILE A 177 -3.26 -11.73 6.01
CA ILE A 177 -4.33 -12.36 5.20
C ILE A 177 -3.84 -12.79 3.81
N CYS A 178 -2.54 -12.67 3.53
CA CYS A 178 -1.99 -12.90 2.20
C CYS A 178 -1.52 -14.34 2.03
N ILE A 179 -2.15 -15.06 1.11
CA ILE A 179 -1.84 -16.48 0.83
C ILE A 179 -0.85 -16.70 -0.32
N THR A 180 -0.32 -15.63 -0.94
CA THR A 180 0.59 -15.73 -2.10
C THR A 180 1.80 -16.65 -1.87
N ARG A 181 2.38 -16.65 -0.67
CA ARG A 181 3.52 -17.54 -0.36
C ARG A 181 3.12 -19.01 -0.28
N ILE A 182 1.90 -19.28 0.18
CA ILE A 182 1.36 -20.62 0.34
C ILE A 182 1.01 -21.18 -1.03
N ASN A 183 0.23 -20.44 -1.83
CA ASN A 183 -0.32 -20.96 -3.08
C ASN A 183 0.67 -20.84 -4.25
N ALA A 184 1.39 -19.72 -4.37
CA ALA A 184 2.30 -19.48 -5.50
C ALA A 184 3.78 -19.75 -5.16
N GLY A 185 4.10 -20.13 -3.91
CA GLY A 185 5.48 -20.33 -3.46
C GLY A 185 6.37 -19.08 -3.55
N SER A 186 5.77 -17.91 -3.72
CA SER A 186 6.47 -16.68 -4.15
C SER A 186 6.41 -15.60 -3.07
N GLY A 187 7.58 -15.09 -2.67
CA GLY A 187 7.69 -13.99 -1.72
C GLY A 187 9.11 -13.85 -1.19
N ILE A 188 9.36 -12.75 -0.47
CA ILE A 188 10.62 -12.51 0.24
C ILE A 188 10.26 -12.01 1.65
N PRO A 189 10.88 -12.55 2.71
CA PRO A 189 10.72 -12.04 4.08
C PRO A 189 10.92 -10.51 4.17
N GLN A 190 10.07 -9.86 4.95
CA GLN A 190 9.77 -8.44 4.77
C GLN A 190 10.95 -7.51 5.07
N ILE A 191 11.76 -7.81 6.09
CA ILE A 191 12.95 -7.00 6.41
C ILE A 191 13.96 -7.09 5.27
N THR A 192 14.23 -8.29 4.75
CA THR A 192 15.11 -8.46 3.59
C THR A 192 14.57 -7.74 2.35
N ALA A 193 13.26 -7.81 2.08
CA ALA A 193 12.65 -7.11 0.96
C ALA A 193 12.85 -5.59 1.04
N ILE A 194 12.63 -5.01 2.23
CA ILE A 194 12.84 -3.57 2.48
C ILE A 194 14.32 -3.21 2.31
N MET A 195 15.25 -4.01 2.85
CA MET A 195 16.68 -3.76 2.72
C MET A 195 17.16 -3.81 1.26
N GLU A 196 16.66 -4.75 0.45
CA GLU A 196 16.98 -4.84 -0.98
C GLU A 196 16.44 -3.62 -1.75
N ALA A 197 15.21 -3.18 -1.44
CA ALA A 197 14.65 -1.95 -1.97
C ALA A 197 15.45 -0.71 -1.56
N ALA A 198 15.89 -0.63 -0.30
CA ALA A 198 16.73 0.44 0.22
C ALA A 198 18.10 0.48 -0.48
N ARG A 199 18.67 -0.70 -0.82
CA ARG A 199 19.88 -0.79 -1.64
C ARG A 199 19.66 -0.21 -3.04
N ALA A 200 18.50 -0.46 -3.66
CA ALA A 200 18.15 0.11 -4.97
C ALA A 200 17.94 1.64 -4.89
N LYS A 201 17.21 2.11 -3.86
CA LYS A 201 16.96 3.54 -3.60
C LYS A 201 18.24 4.38 -3.59
N LYS A 202 19.36 3.86 -3.06
CA LYS A 202 20.67 4.54 -3.05
C LYS A 202 21.20 4.93 -4.44
N LYS A 203 20.68 4.35 -5.53
CA LYS A 203 21.05 4.70 -6.91
C LYS A 203 20.29 5.91 -7.46
N PHE A 204 19.31 6.43 -6.71
CA PHE A 204 18.44 7.51 -7.14
C PHE A 204 18.38 8.61 -6.07
N LYS A 205 18.07 9.83 -6.49
CA LYS A 205 17.78 10.95 -5.58
C LYS A 205 16.26 11.11 -5.45
N ASN A 206 15.80 11.57 -4.28
CA ASN A 206 14.39 11.90 -4.02
C ASN A 206 13.43 10.74 -4.33
N LYS A 207 13.78 9.52 -3.89
CA LYS A 207 12.97 8.31 -4.04
C LYS A 207 12.64 7.72 -2.68
N PHE A 208 11.45 7.13 -2.55
CA PHE A 208 10.92 6.70 -1.26
C PHE A 208 10.43 5.23 -1.28
N ILE A 209 10.35 4.62 -0.11
CA ILE A 209 9.97 3.22 0.09
C ILE A 209 8.83 3.16 1.10
N LEU A 210 7.75 2.49 0.72
CA LEU A 210 6.61 2.19 1.57
C LEU A 210 6.64 0.70 1.91
N ALA A 211 6.90 0.36 3.17
CA ALA A 211 6.82 -1.02 3.63
C ALA A 211 5.34 -1.43 3.77
N ASP A 212 4.90 -2.46 3.05
CA ASP A 212 3.51 -2.88 2.98
C ASP A 212 3.29 -4.23 3.67
N GLY A 213 2.63 -4.19 4.82
CA GLY A 213 2.16 -5.36 5.54
C GLY A 213 3.18 -6.09 6.42
N GLY A 214 2.66 -7.08 7.16
CA GLY A 214 3.41 -8.01 8.00
C GLY A 214 3.70 -7.54 9.42
N ALA A 215 3.51 -6.26 9.75
CA ALA A 215 3.65 -5.80 11.12
C ALA A 215 2.48 -6.29 11.98
N THR A 216 2.79 -6.79 13.18
CA THR A 216 1.82 -7.23 14.19
C THR A 216 1.90 -6.40 15.47
N SER A 217 2.95 -5.60 15.61
CA SER A 217 3.19 -4.70 16.72
C SER A 217 3.76 -3.36 16.25
N PRO A 218 3.68 -2.29 17.07
CA PRO A 218 4.37 -1.04 16.78
C PRO A 218 5.89 -1.23 16.59
N GLY A 219 6.50 -2.18 17.30
CA GLY A 219 7.93 -2.50 17.15
C GLY A 219 8.29 -2.99 15.75
N ASP A 220 7.40 -3.69 15.06
CA ASP A 220 7.63 -4.14 13.69
C ASP A 220 7.64 -2.98 12.70
N ILE A 221 6.77 -1.98 12.92
CA ILE A 221 6.78 -0.73 12.14
C ILE A 221 8.12 -0.01 12.35
N VAL A 222 8.61 0.09 13.59
CA VAL A 222 9.92 0.68 13.88
C VAL A 222 11.04 -0.08 13.15
N LYS A 223 11.00 -1.42 13.15
CA LYS A 223 11.97 -2.24 12.40
C LYS A 223 11.88 -2.00 10.88
N ALA A 224 10.68 -1.81 10.34
CA ALA A 224 10.49 -1.50 8.92
C ALA A 224 11.16 -0.17 8.54
N LEU A 225 10.95 0.88 9.35
CA LEU A 225 11.58 2.19 9.17
C LEU A 225 13.11 2.07 9.28
N ALA A 226 13.60 1.39 10.31
CA ALA A 226 15.04 1.16 10.51
C ALA A 226 15.69 0.35 9.37
N ALA A 227 14.94 -0.55 8.72
CA ALA A 227 15.40 -1.30 7.56
C ALA A 227 15.50 -0.45 6.28
N GLY A 228 14.96 0.77 6.27
CA GLY A 228 15.10 1.75 5.19
C GLY A 228 13.79 2.17 4.52
N ALA A 229 12.62 1.79 5.08
CA ALA A 229 11.34 2.34 4.65
C ALA A 229 11.16 3.77 5.15
N ASP A 230 10.51 4.62 4.35
CA ASP A 230 10.17 6.00 4.74
C ASP A 230 8.81 6.08 5.42
N ALA A 231 7.91 5.14 5.11
CA ALA A 231 6.63 4.97 5.78
C ALA A 231 6.17 3.51 5.76
N TYR A 232 5.24 3.19 6.65
CA TYR A 232 4.59 1.88 6.72
C TYR A 232 3.14 1.98 6.25
N GLN A 233 2.78 1.10 5.33
CA GLN A 233 1.42 0.89 4.85
C GLN A 233 0.88 -0.43 5.42
N GLY A 234 -0.32 -0.39 6.00
CA GLY A 234 -0.97 -1.60 6.51
C GLY A 234 -2.44 -1.40 6.84
N GLY A 235 -3.13 -2.49 7.16
CA GLY A 235 -4.55 -2.46 7.50
C GLY A 235 -4.93 -3.11 8.81
N SER A 236 -4.26 -4.19 9.21
CA SER A 236 -4.60 -4.96 10.42
C SER A 236 -4.66 -4.11 11.70
N TRP A 237 -3.79 -3.11 11.82
CA TRP A 237 -3.70 -2.23 12.99
C TRP A 237 -4.86 -1.22 13.11
N CYS A 238 -5.61 -0.98 12.04
CA CYS A 238 -6.76 -0.07 12.03
C CYS A 238 -8.08 -0.73 11.63
N ALA A 239 -8.07 -1.97 11.14
CA ALA A 239 -9.26 -2.65 10.62
C ALA A 239 -10.41 -2.80 11.65
N GLY A 240 -10.08 -2.78 12.94
CA GLY A 240 -11.06 -2.86 14.03
C GLY A 240 -11.60 -1.52 14.52
N THR A 241 -11.15 -0.36 14.00
CA THR A 241 -11.60 0.96 14.49
C THR A 241 -12.97 1.35 13.93
N ASP A 242 -13.62 2.32 14.56
CA ASP A 242 -14.95 2.80 14.17
C ASP A 242 -14.97 3.33 12.73
N GLU A 243 -13.91 4.02 12.30
CA GLU A 243 -13.81 4.68 10.99
C GLU A 243 -13.53 3.71 9.83
N THR A 244 -13.08 2.50 10.13
CA THR A 244 -12.90 1.46 9.10
C THR A 244 -14.26 1.09 8.50
N PRO A 245 -14.39 0.93 7.17
CA PRO A 245 -15.65 0.47 6.57
C PRO A 245 -16.07 -0.93 7.07
N GLY A 246 -17.37 -1.18 7.04
CA GLY A 246 -17.95 -2.47 7.42
C GLY A 246 -18.67 -2.42 8.76
N LYS A 247 -19.56 -3.39 8.97
CA LYS A 247 -20.38 -3.49 10.17
C LYS A 247 -19.60 -4.15 11.30
N VAL A 248 -19.88 -3.75 12.52
CA VAL A 248 -19.47 -4.49 13.71
C VAL A 248 -20.33 -5.74 13.82
N ILE A 249 -19.70 -6.89 13.99
CA ILE A 249 -20.35 -8.18 14.21
C ILE A 249 -20.02 -8.69 15.62
N GLU A 250 -20.96 -9.39 16.24
CA GLU A 250 -20.75 -10.01 17.54
C GLU A 250 -20.60 -11.52 17.38
N VAL A 251 -19.52 -12.08 17.93
CA VAL A 251 -19.24 -13.51 17.95
C VAL A 251 -18.82 -13.88 19.37
N ASP A 252 -19.57 -14.79 20.01
CA ASP A 252 -19.33 -15.24 21.39
C ASP A 252 -19.15 -14.09 22.39
N GLY A 253 -20.00 -13.05 22.30
CA GLY A 253 -19.96 -11.88 23.18
C GLY A 253 -18.79 -10.93 22.93
N LYS A 254 -18.02 -11.12 21.87
CA LYS A 254 -16.92 -10.23 21.45
C LYS A 254 -17.28 -9.53 20.15
N LEU A 255 -16.89 -8.26 20.04
CA LEU A 255 -17.10 -7.44 18.86
C LEU A 255 -15.93 -7.58 17.87
N PHE A 256 -16.26 -7.72 16.59
CA PHE A 256 -15.30 -7.83 15.50
C PHE A 256 -15.72 -6.96 14.32
N LYS A 257 -14.77 -6.68 13.42
CA LYS A 257 -15.02 -6.14 12.08
C LYS A 257 -14.36 -7.03 11.04
N GLU A 258 -14.99 -7.11 9.88
CA GLU A 258 -14.50 -7.92 8.77
C GLU A 258 -13.18 -7.34 8.21
N TYR A 259 -12.16 -8.19 8.02
CA TYR A 259 -10.88 -7.81 7.45
C TYR A 259 -10.43 -8.85 6.41
N ASN A 260 -10.66 -8.54 5.13
CA ASN A 260 -10.48 -9.48 4.03
C ASN A 260 -9.38 -9.03 3.08
N GLY A 261 -8.52 -9.96 2.64
CA GLY A 261 -7.54 -9.69 1.60
C GLY A 261 -8.22 -9.23 0.30
N SER A 262 -7.64 -8.26 -0.38
CA SER A 262 -8.20 -7.71 -1.63
C SER A 262 -8.36 -8.73 -2.76
N THR A 263 -7.65 -9.86 -2.65
CA THR A 263 -7.71 -10.99 -3.60
C THR A 263 -8.49 -12.20 -3.06
N SER A 264 -9.10 -12.10 -1.89
CA SER A 264 -9.94 -13.18 -1.32
C SER A 264 -11.18 -13.41 -2.18
N LEU A 265 -11.75 -14.62 -2.11
CA LEU A 265 -12.93 -14.99 -2.90
C LEU A 265 -14.13 -14.10 -2.59
N SER A 266 -14.39 -13.88 -1.31
CA SER A 266 -15.46 -12.99 -0.84
C SER A 266 -15.31 -11.58 -1.41
N GLU A 267 -14.10 -11.04 -1.35
CA GLU A 267 -13.82 -9.68 -1.78
C GLU A 267 -13.86 -9.56 -3.31
N LYS A 268 -13.35 -10.53 -4.07
CA LYS A 268 -13.46 -10.49 -5.53
C LYS A 268 -14.90 -10.66 -6.03
N LYS A 269 -15.75 -11.43 -5.33
CA LYS A 269 -17.19 -11.49 -5.61
C LYS A 269 -17.85 -10.13 -5.38
N ARG A 270 -17.59 -9.48 -4.24
CA ARG A 270 -18.07 -8.10 -3.97
C ARG A 270 -17.59 -7.11 -5.02
N GLN A 271 -16.34 -7.23 -5.47
CA GLN A 271 -15.76 -6.36 -6.49
C GLN A 271 -16.37 -6.54 -7.88
N LEU A 272 -16.83 -7.75 -8.22
CA LEU A 272 -17.60 -8.00 -9.45
C LEU A 272 -18.97 -7.35 -9.39
N GLU A 273 -19.64 -7.42 -8.24
CA GLU A 273 -20.96 -6.79 -8.05
C GLU A 273 -20.89 -5.27 -8.16
N LYS A 274 -19.78 -4.66 -7.71
CA LYS A 274 -19.58 -3.19 -7.72
C LYS A 274 -19.15 -2.61 -9.07
N ASP A 275 -18.48 -3.39 -9.90
CA ASP A 275 -17.85 -2.95 -11.16
C ASP A 275 -17.84 -4.12 -12.15
N GLY A 276 -19.04 -4.59 -12.47
CA GLY A 276 -19.27 -5.70 -13.39
C GLY A 276 -19.05 -5.32 -14.85
N SER A 277 -18.95 -4.02 -15.16
CA SER A 277 -18.77 -3.53 -16.53
C SER A 277 -17.31 -3.65 -17.01
N ASN A 278 -16.33 -3.51 -16.10
CA ASN A 278 -14.90 -3.62 -16.42
C ASN A 278 -14.23 -4.91 -15.90
N LYS A 279 -15.00 -5.81 -15.27
CA LYS A 279 -14.50 -7.08 -14.73
C LYS A 279 -15.29 -8.26 -15.28
N GLU A 280 -14.64 -9.09 -16.09
CA GLU A 280 -15.19 -10.37 -16.57
C GLU A 280 -15.27 -11.42 -15.44
N ASN A 281 -16.11 -12.45 -15.60
CA ASN A 281 -16.21 -13.59 -14.68
C ASN A 281 -14.85 -14.28 -14.41
N SER A 282 -13.91 -14.20 -15.35
CA SER A 282 -12.51 -14.65 -15.19
C SER A 282 -11.77 -14.00 -14.03
N TYR A 283 -12.24 -12.85 -13.54
CA TYR A 283 -11.71 -12.16 -12.38
C TYR A 283 -11.74 -13.03 -11.10
N VAL A 284 -12.74 -13.90 -10.98
CA VAL A 284 -12.91 -14.83 -9.85
C VAL A 284 -12.28 -16.21 -10.11
N LEU A 285 -12.06 -16.60 -11.36
CA LEU A 285 -11.57 -17.93 -11.74
C LEU A 285 -10.15 -18.27 -11.25
N HIS A 286 -9.36 -17.27 -10.86
CA HIS A 286 -8.00 -17.45 -10.33
C HIS A 286 -7.92 -17.40 -8.79
N ILE A 287 -9.00 -17.75 -8.09
CA ILE A 287 -9.04 -17.77 -6.63
C ILE A 287 -9.34 -19.19 -6.19
N GLU A 288 -8.34 -19.80 -5.56
CA GLU A 288 -8.45 -21.14 -5.02
C GLU A 288 -9.34 -21.12 -3.77
N GLU A 289 -10.29 -22.06 -3.73
CA GLU A 289 -11.20 -22.28 -2.63
C GLU A 289 -10.43 -22.67 -1.35
N HIS A 290 -10.89 -22.20 -0.20
CA HIS A 290 -10.65 -22.91 1.05
C HIS A 290 -11.96 -23.57 1.45
N SER A 291 -12.01 -24.88 1.25
CA SER A 291 -12.85 -25.82 2.00
C SER A 291 -12.39 -25.91 3.45
#